data_AF-A0A2I0XEY7-F1
#
_entry.id   AF-A0A2I0XEY7-F1
#
_cell.length_a   1.000
_cell.length_b   1.000
_cell.length_c   1.000
_cell.angle_alpha   90.00
_cell.angle_beta   90.00
_cell.angle_gamma   90.00
#
_symmetry.space_group_name_H-M   'P 1'
#
loop_
_entity.id
_entity.type
_entity.pdbx_description
1 polymer ?
#
loop_
_entity_poly.entity_id
_entity_poly.type
_entity_poly.pdbx_seq_one_letter_code
_entity_poly.pdbx_strand_id
1 'polypeptide(L)'
;MGKQSQRPVGEESAGEVVMGLRESFASGKTRSYEWRAAQLKGIIRMIDEKEENIMEALEADLSKPKLESFVHEDFLGEVFMWIGFKGIEALDET
;
A
#
# COMPACT_ATOMS: atom_id res chain seq x y z
N MET A 1 28.90 -29.38 -0.58
CA MET A 1 28.34 -28.08 -1.01
C MET A 1 26.82 -28.18 -1.05
N GLY A 2 26.13 -27.72 0.00
CA GLY A 2 24.67 -27.64 0.01
C GLY A 2 24.24 -26.57 -0.98
N LYS A 3 23.36 -26.93 -1.93
CA LYS A 3 22.72 -25.98 -2.83
C LYS A 3 21.99 -24.96 -1.94
N GLN A 4 22.43 -23.70 -1.95
CA GLN A 4 21.64 -22.61 -1.40
C GLN A 4 20.43 -22.47 -2.31
N SER A 5 19.33 -23.12 -1.92
CA SER A 5 18.02 -22.96 -2.55
C SER A 5 17.63 -21.51 -2.32
N GLN A 6 17.69 -20.68 -3.36
CA GLN A 6 17.10 -19.35 -3.31
C GLN A 6 15.60 -19.55 -3.06
N ARG A 7 15.15 -19.13 -1.87
CA ARG A 7 13.78 -19.29 -1.42
C ARG A 7 12.87 -18.32 -2.19
N PRO A 8 11.71 -18.75 -2.72
CA PRO A 8 10.78 -17.89 -3.43
C PRO A 8 10.26 -16.77 -2.52
N VAL A 9 9.95 -15.62 -3.12
CA VAL A 9 9.27 -14.50 -2.44
C VAL A 9 7.95 -15.03 -1.85
N GLY A 10 7.85 -15.08 -0.53
CA GLY A 10 6.69 -15.63 0.20
C GLY A 10 7.00 -16.73 1.23
N GLU A 11 8.26 -17.18 1.35
CA GLU A 11 8.65 -18.22 2.34
C GLU A 11 9.03 -17.70 3.73
N GLU A 12 8.96 -16.39 3.99
CA GLU A 12 9.06 -15.90 5.37
C GLU A 12 7.81 -16.30 6.15
N SER A 13 8.01 -16.96 7.27
CA SER A 13 6.94 -17.19 8.22
C SER A 13 6.37 -15.85 8.69
N ALA A 14 5.07 -15.82 9.01
CA ALA A 14 4.46 -14.62 9.58
C ALA A 14 5.24 -14.08 10.80
N GLY A 15 5.89 -14.96 11.57
CA GLY A 15 6.75 -14.59 12.69
C GLY A 15 7.99 -13.81 12.27
N GLU A 16 8.67 -14.21 11.19
CA GLU A 16 9.84 -13.53 10.64
C GLU A 16 9.47 -12.14 10.11
N VAL A 17 8.36 -12.03 9.37
CA VAL A 17 7.85 -10.74 8.87
C VAL A 17 7.56 -9.79 10.03
N VAL A 18 6.82 -10.26 11.04
CA VAL A 18 6.45 -9.45 12.20
C VAL A 18 7.68 -9.00 12.98
N MET A 19 8.69 -9.86 13.11
CA MET A 19 9.94 -9.51 13.78
C MET A 19 10.66 -8.37 13.04
N GLY A 20 10.84 -8.47 11.72
CA GLY A 20 11.49 -7.42 10.93
C GLY A 20 10.75 -6.08 10.94
N LEU A 21 9.40 -6.11 10.95
CA LEU A 21 8.59 -4.91 11.11
C LEU A 21 8.78 -4.25 12.49
N ARG A 22 8.85 -5.05 13.56
CA ARG A 22 9.09 -4.55 14.92
C ARG A 22 10.48 -3.93 15.05
N GLU A 23 11.50 -4.56 14.47
CA GLU A 23 12.86 -4.01 14.44
C GLU A 23 12.91 -2.68 13.68
N SER A 24 12.26 -2.62 12.51
CA SER A 24 12.16 -1.40 11.71
C SER A 24 11.48 -0.26 12.48
N PHE A 25 10.42 -0.56 13.24
CA PHE A 25 9.77 0.43 14.10
C PHE A 25 10.67 0.85 15.27
N ALA A 26 11.26 -0.11 15.98
CA ALA A 26 12.12 0.14 17.13
C ALA A 26 13.37 0.97 16.78
N SER A 27 13.87 0.85 15.55
CA SER A 27 14.97 1.67 15.04
C SER A 27 14.65 3.17 14.97
N GLY A 28 13.37 3.55 15.08
CA GLY A 28 12.92 4.94 14.96
C GLY A 28 12.78 5.44 13.52
N LYS A 29 13.09 4.61 12.51
CA LYS A 29 12.96 4.92 11.07
C LYS A 29 11.58 5.48 10.71
N THR A 30 10.52 4.97 11.34
CA THR A 30 9.12 5.36 11.06
C THR A 30 8.70 6.68 11.69
N ARG A 31 9.56 7.29 12.53
CA ARG A 31 9.24 8.53 13.27
C ARG A 31 9.42 9.80 12.46
N SER A 32 10.25 9.79 11.42
CA SER A 32 10.44 11.01 10.62
C SER A 32 9.19 11.32 9.82
N TYR A 33 8.93 12.61 9.65
CA TYR A 33 7.76 13.07 8.91
C TYR A 33 7.89 12.69 7.42
N GLU A 34 9.10 12.89 6.87
CA GLU A 34 9.47 12.62 5.49
C GLU A 34 9.29 11.14 5.15
N TRP A 35 9.65 10.24 6.08
CA TRP A 35 9.45 8.81 5.88
C TRP A 35 7.97 8.46 5.78
N ARG A 36 7.14 8.98 6.71
CA ARG A 36 5.68 8.74 6.67
C ARG A 36 5.05 9.30 5.40
N ALA A 37 5.39 10.54 5.03
CA ALA A 37 4.90 11.16 3.81
C ALA A 37 5.30 10.34 2.57
N ALA A 38 6.54 9.88 2.49
CA ALA A 38 7.00 9.03 1.40
C ALA A 38 6.27 7.68 1.33
N GLN A 39 5.99 7.04 2.47
CA GLN A 39 5.20 5.80 2.48
C GLN A 39 3.76 6.03 2.00
N LEU A 40 3.10 7.10 2.45
CA LEU A 40 1.73 7.44 2.03
C LEU A 40 1.68 7.75 0.53
N LYS A 41 2.61 8.56 0.02
CA LYS A 41 2.77 8.82 -1.43
C LYS A 41 2.95 7.52 -2.20
N GLY A 42 3.72 6.56 -1.67
CA GLY A 42 3.92 5.25 -2.27
C GLY A 42 2.67 4.38 -2.31
N ILE A 43 1.85 4.40 -1.26
CA ILE A 43 0.57 3.67 -1.21
C ILE A 43 -0.42 4.24 -2.22
N ILE A 44 -0.56 5.57 -2.28
CA ILE A 44 -1.44 6.25 -3.26
C ILE A 44 -1.03 5.84 -4.68
N ARG A 45 0.26 6.00 -5.01
CA ARG A 45 0.77 5.60 -6.33
C ARG A 45 0.52 4.12 -6.65
N MET A 46 0.68 3.23 -5.67
CA MET A 46 0.44 1.80 -5.87
C MET A 46 -1.03 1.50 -6.19
N ILE A 47 -1.97 2.19 -5.52
CA ILE A 47 -3.39 2.07 -5.80
C ILE A 47 -3.68 2.58 -7.22
N ASP A 48 -3.20 3.77 -7.57
CA ASP A 48 -3.38 4.37 -8.90
C ASP A 48 -2.81 3.45 -10.02
N GLU A 49 -1.61 2.90 -9.81
CA GLU A 49 -0.95 2.02 -10.78
C GLU A 49 -1.59 0.61 -10.88
N LYS A 50 -2.40 0.21 -9.90
CA LYS A 50 -2.96 -1.15 -9.79
C LYS A 50 -4.48 -1.19 -9.72
N GLU A 51 -5.16 -0.07 -9.93
CA GLU A 51 -6.62 0.08 -9.88
C GLU A 51 -7.34 -1.03 -10.65
N GLU A 52 -7.02 -1.25 -11.93
CA GLU A 52 -7.65 -2.30 -12.74
C GLU A 52 -7.43 -3.71 -12.16
N ASN A 53 -6.23 -4.01 -11.66
CA ASN A 53 -5.93 -5.32 -11.09
C ASN A 53 -6.68 -5.54 -9.77
N ILE A 54 -6.85 -4.48 -8.98
CA ILE A 54 -7.63 -4.50 -7.73
C ILE A 54 -9.10 -4.77 -8.08
N MET A 55 -9.65 -4.08 -9.08
CA MET A 55 -11.03 -4.27 -9.53
C MET A 55 -11.30 -5.68 -10.05
N GLU A 56 -10.39 -6.22 -10.87
CA GLU A 56 -10.49 -7.59 -11.36
C GLU A 56 -10.44 -8.63 -10.24
N ALA A 57 -9.56 -8.44 -9.25
CA ALA A 57 -9.48 -9.32 -8.09
C ALA A 57 -10.76 -9.27 -7.24
N LEU A 58 -11.31 -8.08 -7.01
CA LEU A 58 -12.57 -7.92 -6.27
C LEU A 58 -13.76 -8.53 -7.01
N GLU A 59 -13.82 -8.40 -8.33
CA GLU A 59 -14.85 -9.06 -9.15
C GLU A 59 -14.70 -10.58 -9.08
N ALA A 60 -13.49 -11.11 -9.19
CA ALA A 60 -13.23 -12.54 -9.15
C ALA A 60 -13.53 -13.16 -7.77
N ASP A 61 -13.11 -12.52 -6.68
CA ASP A 61 -13.23 -13.05 -5.32
C ASP A 61 -14.64 -12.86 -4.74
N LEU A 62 -15.28 -11.71 -5.03
CA LEU A 62 -16.54 -11.33 -4.39
C LEU A 62 -17.74 -11.33 -5.34
N SER A 63 -17.55 -11.54 -6.64
CA SER A 63 -18.60 -11.51 -7.67
C SER A 63 -19.46 -10.22 -7.63
N LYS A 64 -18.87 -9.10 -7.19
CA LYS A 64 -19.56 -7.80 -7.13
C LYS A 64 -19.74 -7.21 -8.53
N PRO A 65 -20.92 -6.67 -8.87
CA PRO A 65 -21.10 -5.92 -10.11
C PRO A 65 -20.24 -4.64 -10.11
N LYS A 66 -19.54 -4.37 -11.23
CA LYS A 66 -18.56 -3.26 -11.40
C LYS A 66 -19.01 -1.89 -10.87
N LEU A 67 -20.30 -1.58 -10.96
CA LEU A 67 -20.87 -0.30 -10.51
C LEU A 67 -20.83 -0.13 -8.98
N GLU A 68 -20.97 -1.22 -8.22
CA GLU A 68 -20.97 -1.19 -6.75
C GLU A 68 -19.54 -1.13 -6.19
N SER A 69 -18.57 -1.79 -6.84
CA SER A 69 -17.14 -1.66 -6.54
C SER A 69 -16.61 -0.25 -6.87
N PHE A 70 -16.98 0.31 -8.02
CA PHE A 70 -16.59 1.68 -8.40
C PHE A 70 -17.13 2.73 -7.44
N VAL A 71 -18.37 2.60 -6.95
CA VAL A 71 -18.98 3.59 -6.03
C VAL A 71 -18.46 3.48 -4.60
N HIS A 72 -18.12 2.27 -4.13
CA HIS A 72 -17.62 2.08 -2.76
C HIS A 72 -16.11 2.14 -2.61
N GLU A 73 -15.34 1.83 -3.65
CA GLU A 73 -13.88 1.74 -3.59
C GLU A 73 -13.19 2.83 -4.43
N ASP A 74 -13.65 3.13 -5.66
CA ASP A 74 -13.01 4.15 -6.53
C ASP A 74 -13.52 5.58 -6.34
N PHE A 75 -14.82 5.78 -6.12
CA PHE A 75 -15.39 7.14 -5.99
C PHE A 75 -14.90 7.86 -4.73
N LEU A 76 -14.59 7.09 -3.68
CA LEU A 76 -13.86 7.62 -2.53
C LEU A 76 -12.39 7.83 -2.88
N GLY A 77 -11.77 6.97 -3.70
CA GLY A 77 -10.40 7.13 -4.20
C GLY A 77 -10.15 8.49 -4.84
N GLU A 78 -10.90 8.87 -5.87
CA GLU A 78 -10.75 10.19 -6.54
C GLU A 78 -10.98 11.38 -5.59
N VAL A 79 -11.99 11.31 -4.72
CA VAL A 79 -12.31 12.41 -3.78
C VAL A 79 -11.33 12.49 -2.61
N PHE A 80 -10.90 11.36 -2.04
CA PHE A 80 -9.86 11.30 -1.00
C PHE A 80 -8.48 11.58 -1.57
N MET A 81 -8.21 11.20 -2.82
CA MET A 81 -6.98 11.55 -3.54
C MET A 81 -6.97 13.04 -3.80
N TRP A 82 -8.08 13.68 -4.20
CA TRP A 82 -8.13 15.14 -4.39
C TRP A 82 -7.94 15.91 -3.07
N ILE A 83 -8.59 15.47 -1.98
CA ILE A 83 -8.45 16.06 -0.64
C ILE A 83 -7.05 15.80 -0.06
N GLY A 84 -6.53 14.58 -0.23
CA GLY A 84 -5.22 14.15 0.24
C GLY A 84 -4.06 14.74 -0.56
N PHE A 85 -4.19 14.89 -1.88
CA PHE A 85 -3.23 15.52 -2.77
C PHE A 85 -3.11 17.01 -2.45
N LYS A 86 -4.24 17.71 -2.27
CA LYS A 86 -4.23 19.11 -1.79
C LYS A 86 -3.62 19.24 -0.40
N GLY A 87 -3.90 18.29 0.50
CA GLY A 87 -3.31 18.26 1.84
C GLY A 87 -1.81 17.96 1.86
N ILE A 88 -1.32 17.14 0.92
CA ILE A 88 0.09 16.73 0.83
C ILE A 88 0.93 17.74 0.05
N GLU A 89 0.40 18.39 -1.00
CA GLU A 89 1.04 19.55 -1.66
C GLU A 89 1.29 20.68 -0.64
N ALA A 90 0.31 20.96 0.22
CA ALA A 90 0.43 21.96 1.29
C ALA A 90 1.50 21.61 2.35
N LEU A 91 2.01 20.38 2.38
CA LEU A 91 3.08 19.94 3.29
C LEU A 91 4.48 20.00 2.66
N ASP A 92 4.59 20.22 1.35
CA ASP A 92 5.86 20.53 0.66
C ASP A 92 6.15 22.05 0.67
N GLU A 93 5.15 22.89 1.01
CA GLU A 93 5.26 24.36 1.06
C GLU A 93 5.66 24.94 2.45
N THR A 94 5.86 24.09 3.47
CA THR A 94 6.26 24.48 4.85
C THR A 94 7.54 23.81 5.30
#